data_AF-A0A6C0D9I7-F1
#
_entry.id   AF-A0A6C0D9I7-F1
#
_cell.length_a   1.000
_cell.length_b   1.000
_cell.length_c   1.000
_cell.angle_alpha   90.00
_cell.angle_beta   90.00
_cell.angle_gamma   90.00
#
_symmetry.space_group_name_H-M   'P 1'
#
loop_
_entity.id
_entity.type
_entity.pdbx_description
1 polymer ?
#
loop_
_entity_poly.entity_id
_entity_poly.type
_entity_poly.pdbx_seq_one_letter_code
_entity_poly.pdbx_strand_id
1 'polypeptide(L)'
;MNQSILKDSGLEKINTILDTKLYYSKELCNNLIESASIYPKSSAILKNQTIISSLRKINEEDKNQLNSLFDTFSVFESEAKFFYEEKKSLELLEKDTFGQLIFQNEYFKTFNFIPFFVLAISYLKIFFVPIVSVVFPIIAYFLPYLLIKYVWRMPITYDMYTQIMGKMWNFSWDMSLQKMLQNAFTLFTLAQSMYQPIQNALHLYTIHSNIKNLGTTIYGFKQCIDEFRTILEKNSIKYSISKSLEDLPDFSDTHRCFIEILEQPFKLHLVSKDLAKLELLWKIAQNNEFQKTEFRESETPYFKSDYIVDINLNKESRVASSLIIDDTRHFLLSGPNGGGKSSFLRGTLQTILLSQTFGYSIGKNVYMSIFDQIFSGLHIIDNPGAQSLFEKEIIFARDVLYHNNPKLKAFVVFDEIFHSTNPPDGIKTSQRFLNKLWSYNHMCSIISTHVFDIIEQSPEYIKKICVKAIKEGDTLKYEYHISEGICKESSVEKIWKKEWDSISAV
;
A
#
# COMPACT_ATOMS: atom_id res chain seq x y z
N MET A 1 14.39 9.90 15.34
CA MET A 1 14.37 9.32 13.97
C MET A 1 13.86 7.91 14.17
N ASN A 2 12.55 7.69 14.01
CA ASN A 2 11.91 6.43 14.39
C ASN A 2 12.39 5.32 13.46
N GLN A 3 13.13 4.35 13.99
CA GLN A 3 13.08 2.99 13.42
C GLN A 3 11.60 2.65 13.26
N SER A 4 11.20 2.14 12.09
CA SER A 4 9.77 1.95 11.80
C SER A 4 9.21 0.94 12.80
N ILE A 5 8.29 1.41 13.65
CA ILE A 5 7.57 0.60 14.64
C ILE A 5 6.87 -0.61 13.99
N LEU A 6 6.59 -0.54 12.68
CA LEU A 6 6.09 -1.66 11.88
C LEU A 6 7.08 -2.82 11.79
N LYS A 7 8.39 -2.53 11.64
CA LYS A 7 9.45 -3.55 11.60
C LYS A 7 9.59 -4.24 12.94
N ASP A 8 9.67 -3.45 14.01
CA ASP A 8 9.78 -3.95 15.38
C ASP A 8 8.59 -4.85 15.75
N SER A 9 7.37 -4.42 15.42
CA SER A 9 6.15 -5.21 15.63
C SER A 9 6.00 -6.36 14.64
N GLY A 10 6.77 -6.39 13.54
CA GLY A 10 6.60 -7.36 12.47
C GLY A 10 5.24 -7.28 11.76
N LEU A 11 4.57 -6.11 11.79
CA LEU A 11 3.26 -5.90 11.16
C LEU A 11 3.34 -5.49 9.68
N GLU A 12 4.54 -5.40 9.09
CA GLU A 12 4.74 -5.00 7.69
C GLU A 12 3.95 -5.85 6.67
N LYS A 13 3.63 -7.10 7.03
CA LYS A 13 2.90 -8.08 6.20
C LYS A 13 1.50 -8.39 6.72
N ILE A 14 0.93 -7.51 7.57
CA ILE A 14 -0.41 -7.71 8.13
C ILE A 14 -1.48 -7.86 7.04
N ASN A 15 -1.31 -7.21 5.89
CA ASN A 15 -2.19 -7.32 4.74
C ASN A 15 -2.27 -8.78 4.22
N THR A 16 -1.16 -9.53 4.26
CA THR A 16 -1.12 -10.96 3.92
C THR A 16 -1.85 -11.80 4.98
N ILE A 17 -1.74 -11.43 6.25
CA ILE A 17 -2.41 -12.12 7.35
C ILE A 17 -3.94 -11.90 7.32
N LEU A 18 -4.36 -10.70 6.96
CA LEU A 18 -5.76 -10.34 6.77
C LEU A 18 -6.32 -10.76 5.39
N ASP A 19 -5.46 -11.25 4.49
CA ASP A 19 -5.83 -11.66 3.12
C ASP A 19 -6.56 -10.54 2.35
N THR A 20 -6.03 -9.31 2.39
CA THR A 20 -6.59 -8.16 1.66
C THR A 20 -6.31 -8.26 0.16
N LYS A 21 -7.29 -7.91 -0.67
CA LYS A 21 -7.27 -8.00 -2.13
C LYS A 21 -6.99 -6.67 -2.81
N LEU A 22 -7.31 -5.54 -2.17
CA LEU A 22 -7.13 -4.23 -2.78
C LEU A 22 -5.68 -3.74 -2.68
N TYR A 23 -5.22 -3.07 -3.73
CA TYR A 23 -3.90 -2.48 -3.86
C TYR A 23 -3.62 -1.47 -2.73
N TYR A 24 -4.57 -0.56 -2.48
CA TYR A 24 -4.44 0.47 -1.44
C TYR A 24 -4.44 -0.08 -0.02
N SER A 25 -5.04 -1.25 0.22
CA SER A 25 -5.14 -1.83 1.56
C SER A 25 -3.78 -2.08 2.19
N LYS A 26 -2.79 -2.48 1.37
CA LYS A 26 -1.43 -2.74 1.84
C LYS A 26 -0.75 -1.47 2.37
N GLU A 27 -0.69 -0.43 1.55
CA GLU A 27 -0.03 0.83 1.92
C GLU A 27 -0.79 1.55 3.04
N LEU A 28 -2.13 1.54 2.96
CA LEU A 28 -2.98 2.19 3.93
C LEU A 28 -2.88 1.55 5.31
N CYS A 29 -2.78 0.23 5.40
CA CYS A 29 -2.68 -0.45 6.70
C CYS A 29 -1.42 -0.01 7.46
N ASN A 30 -0.28 0.01 6.78
CA ASN A 30 1.00 0.45 7.35
C ASN A 30 0.92 1.90 7.82
N ASN A 31 0.41 2.80 6.98
CA ASN A 31 0.23 4.21 7.32
C ASN A 31 -0.72 4.41 8.51
N LEU A 32 -1.79 3.61 8.61
CA LEU A 32 -2.73 3.68 9.73
C LEU A 32 -2.05 3.26 11.04
N ILE A 33 -1.30 2.16 11.05
CA ILE A 33 -0.58 1.68 12.24
C ILE A 33 0.49 2.68 12.68
N GLU A 34 1.28 3.21 11.75
CA GLU A 34 2.28 4.25 12.07
C GLU A 34 1.60 5.49 12.64
N SER A 35 0.52 5.96 12.02
CA SER A 35 -0.23 7.12 12.52
C SER A 35 -0.81 6.89 13.91
N ALA A 36 -1.30 5.69 14.20
CA ALA A 36 -1.88 5.32 15.49
C ALA A 36 -0.85 5.17 16.61
N SER A 37 0.43 4.94 16.26
CA SER A 37 1.53 4.89 17.23
C SER A 37 2.03 6.28 17.66
N ILE A 38 1.79 7.31 16.84
CA ILE A 38 2.22 8.69 17.11
C ILE A 38 1.04 9.56 17.58
N TYR A 39 -0.14 9.39 16.98
CA TYR A 39 -1.33 10.21 17.23
C TYR A 39 -2.61 9.35 17.31
N PRO A 40 -2.76 8.55 18.39
CA PRO A 40 -3.98 7.76 18.58
C PRO A 40 -5.20 8.67 18.74
N LYS A 41 -6.24 8.45 17.93
CA LYS A 41 -7.49 9.22 17.99
C LYS A 41 -8.62 8.37 18.54
N SER A 42 -9.02 8.63 19.79
CA SER A 42 -10.11 7.90 20.46
C SER A 42 -11.41 7.88 19.65
N SER A 43 -11.76 9.01 19.00
CA SER A 43 -12.95 9.11 18.16
C SER A 43 -12.88 8.20 16.92
N ALA A 44 -11.71 8.06 16.31
CA ALA A 44 -11.51 7.17 15.17
C ALA A 44 -11.59 5.70 15.58
N ILE A 45 -11.00 5.35 16.74
CA ILE A 45 -11.06 4.01 17.33
C ILE A 45 -12.52 3.61 17.59
N LEU A 46 -13.30 4.45 18.29
CA LEU A 46 -14.71 4.18 18.59
C LEU A 46 -15.56 4.04 17.32
N LYS A 47 -15.29 4.88 16.31
CA LYS A 47 -15.95 4.77 14.99
C LYS A 47 -15.65 3.42 14.34
N ASN A 48 -14.38 3.01 14.30
CA ASN A 48 -13.97 1.72 13.75
C ASN A 48 -14.63 0.56 14.51
N GLN A 49 -14.71 0.61 15.85
CA GLN A 49 -15.38 -0.42 16.65
C GLN A 49 -16.87 -0.55 16.32
N THR A 50 -17.54 0.59 16.14
CA THR A 50 -18.96 0.64 15.77
C THR A 50 -19.18 0.02 14.38
N ILE A 51 -18.29 0.32 13.43
CA ILE A 51 -18.34 -0.26 12.08
C ILE A 51 -18.11 -1.76 12.12
N ILE A 52 -17.02 -2.24 12.75
CA ILE A 52 -16.68 -3.67 12.84
C ILE A 52 -17.81 -4.46 13.52
N SER A 53 -18.35 -3.95 14.62
CA SER A 53 -19.46 -4.60 15.33
C SER A 53 -20.76 -4.65 14.50
N SER A 54 -20.97 -3.70 13.59
CA SER A 54 -22.08 -3.73 12.64
C SER A 54 -21.81 -4.71 11.49
N LEU A 55 -20.59 -4.72 10.93
CA LEU A 55 -20.16 -5.66 9.88
C LEU A 55 -20.27 -7.13 10.34
N ARG A 56 -20.04 -7.42 11.63
CA ARG A 56 -20.22 -8.76 12.20
C ARG A 56 -21.66 -9.26 12.24
N LYS A 57 -22.65 -8.36 12.21
CA LYS A 57 -24.08 -8.67 12.33
C LYS A 57 -24.80 -8.85 10.99
N ILE A 58 -24.10 -8.61 9.88
CA ILE A 58 -24.65 -8.76 8.53
C ILE A 58 -25.05 -10.21 8.27
N ASN A 59 -26.14 -10.42 7.52
CA ASN A 59 -26.60 -11.75 7.09
C ASN A 59 -25.63 -12.39 6.07
N GLU A 60 -25.61 -13.72 5.98
CA GLU A 60 -24.67 -14.43 5.08
C GLU A 60 -24.83 -14.06 3.59
N GLU A 61 -26.04 -13.69 3.16
CA GLU A 61 -26.29 -13.23 1.79
C GLU A 61 -25.52 -11.94 1.46
N ASP A 62 -25.67 -10.89 2.27
CA ASP A 62 -24.98 -9.62 2.04
C ASP A 62 -23.47 -9.79 2.27
N LYS A 63 -23.02 -10.72 3.14
CA LYS A 63 -21.59 -11.04 3.27
C LYS A 63 -21.00 -11.57 1.96
N ASN A 64 -21.71 -12.47 1.29
CA ASN A 64 -21.27 -13.03 0.01
C ASN A 64 -21.25 -11.95 -1.08
N GLN A 65 -22.25 -11.06 -1.10
CA GLN A 65 -22.28 -9.91 -2.01
C GLN A 65 -21.09 -8.98 -1.77
N LEU A 66 -20.80 -8.61 -0.52
CA LEU A 66 -19.65 -7.76 -0.17
C LEU A 66 -18.32 -8.38 -0.62
N ASN A 67 -18.13 -9.69 -0.38
CA ASN A 67 -16.93 -10.39 -0.84
C ASN A 67 -16.80 -10.37 -2.36
N SER A 68 -17.89 -10.60 -3.09
CA SER A 68 -17.92 -10.51 -4.56
C SER A 68 -17.57 -9.10 -5.05
N LEU A 69 -18.10 -8.06 -4.39
CA LEU A 69 -17.80 -6.68 -4.74
C LEU A 69 -16.32 -6.34 -4.49
N PHE A 70 -15.72 -6.80 -3.39
CA PHE A 70 -14.27 -6.65 -3.17
C PHE A 70 -13.43 -7.37 -4.24
N ASP A 71 -13.86 -8.52 -4.74
CA ASP A 71 -13.23 -9.17 -5.89
C ASP A 71 -13.33 -8.32 -7.15
N THR A 72 -14.51 -7.77 -7.45
CA THR A 72 -14.69 -6.86 -8.60
C THR A 72 -13.84 -5.60 -8.47
N PHE A 73 -13.72 -5.03 -7.28
CA PHE A 73 -12.85 -3.88 -7.03
C PHE A 73 -11.37 -4.19 -7.25
N SER A 74 -10.91 -5.38 -6.86
CA SER A 74 -9.53 -5.82 -7.10
C SER A 74 -9.24 -5.95 -8.60
N VAL A 75 -10.17 -6.54 -9.37
CA VAL A 75 -10.08 -6.61 -10.85
C VAL A 75 -10.03 -5.19 -11.44
N PHE A 76 -10.93 -4.31 -11.01
CA PHE A 76 -10.93 -2.91 -11.45
C PHE A 76 -9.60 -2.21 -11.18
N GLU A 77 -9.03 -2.35 -9.97
CA GLU A 77 -7.74 -1.74 -9.65
C GLU A 77 -6.60 -2.26 -10.53
N SER A 78 -6.65 -3.54 -10.94
CA SER A 78 -5.69 -4.12 -11.86
C SER A 78 -5.81 -3.58 -13.29
N GLU A 79 -7.03 -3.35 -13.79
CA GLU A 79 -7.29 -2.77 -15.10
C GLU A 79 -7.01 -1.27 -15.13
N ALA A 80 -7.34 -0.56 -14.05
CA ALA A 80 -7.15 0.88 -13.88
C ALA A 80 -5.77 1.24 -13.29
N LYS A 81 -4.81 0.31 -13.28
CA LYS A 81 -3.46 0.47 -12.72
C LYS A 81 -2.75 1.73 -13.24
N PHE A 82 -3.02 2.09 -14.49
CA PHE A 82 -2.60 3.34 -15.12
C PHE A 82 -2.87 4.59 -14.28
N PHE A 83 -4.05 4.68 -13.66
CA PHE A 83 -4.43 5.84 -12.84
C PHE A 83 -3.78 5.83 -11.45
N TYR A 84 -3.16 4.73 -11.04
CA TYR A 84 -2.63 4.55 -9.69
C TYR A 84 -1.10 4.63 -9.61
N GLU A 85 -0.37 4.34 -10.69
CA GLU A 85 1.10 4.38 -10.69
C GLU A 85 1.65 5.81 -10.90
N GLU A 86 2.22 6.42 -9.86
CA GLU A 86 2.87 7.74 -9.91
C GLU A 86 4.25 7.76 -10.64
N LYS A 87 4.49 6.86 -11.60
CA LYS A 87 5.73 6.91 -12.38
C LYS A 87 5.65 8.06 -13.39
N LYS A 88 6.17 9.23 -12.98
CA LYS A 88 6.22 10.47 -13.79
C LYS A 88 6.61 10.27 -15.25
N SER A 89 7.51 9.34 -15.57
CA SER A 89 7.96 9.09 -16.95
C SER A 89 6.97 8.27 -17.79
N LEU A 90 6.28 7.28 -17.21
CA LEU A 90 5.23 6.52 -17.91
C LEU A 90 3.97 7.38 -18.07
N GLU A 91 3.61 8.13 -17.03
CA GLU A 91 2.42 8.98 -17.03
C GLU A 91 2.47 10.05 -18.14
N LEU A 92 3.65 10.63 -18.38
CA LEU A 92 3.88 11.57 -19.49
C LEU A 92 3.69 10.90 -20.86
N LEU A 93 4.29 9.73 -21.08
CA LEU A 93 4.20 8.98 -22.33
C LEU A 93 2.76 8.54 -22.64
N GLU A 94 2.03 8.09 -21.62
CA GLU A 94 0.65 7.63 -21.76
C GLU A 94 -0.32 8.82 -21.93
N LYS A 95 -0.10 9.94 -21.22
CA LYS A 95 -0.84 11.19 -21.47
C LYS A 95 -0.61 11.74 -22.87
N ASP A 96 0.59 11.64 -23.41
CA ASP A 96 0.89 12.01 -24.79
C ASP A 96 0.21 11.08 -25.80
N THR A 97 0.10 9.78 -25.46
CA THR A 97 -0.60 8.79 -26.27
C THR A 97 -2.10 9.10 -26.34
N PHE A 98 -2.77 9.30 -25.21
CA PHE A 98 -4.20 9.66 -25.17
C PHE A 98 -4.46 11.08 -25.73
N GLY A 99 -3.49 11.99 -25.56
CA GLY A 99 -3.52 13.34 -26.09
C GLY A 99 -3.63 13.44 -27.61
N GLN A 100 -3.40 12.36 -28.35
CA GLN A 100 -3.64 12.35 -29.78
C GLN A 100 -5.13 12.43 -30.16
N LEU A 101 -6.04 12.04 -29.25
CA LEU A 101 -7.49 12.08 -29.47
C LEU A 101 -8.23 13.11 -28.60
N ILE A 102 -7.53 13.69 -27.62
CA ILE A 102 -8.08 14.59 -26.61
C ILE A 102 -7.42 15.97 -26.77
N PHE A 103 -8.15 17.07 -26.54
CA PHE A 103 -7.60 18.42 -26.57
C PHE A 103 -6.67 18.64 -25.36
N GLN A 104 -5.36 18.71 -25.58
CA GLN A 104 -4.38 18.94 -24.51
C GLN A 104 -4.22 20.43 -24.14
N ASN A 105 -4.44 21.34 -25.11
CA ASN A 105 -4.22 22.78 -24.92
C ASN A 105 -5.23 23.36 -23.93
N GLU A 106 -4.77 24.11 -22.92
CA GLU A 106 -5.59 24.67 -21.84
C GLU A 106 -6.83 25.41 -22.35
N TYR A 107 -6.70 26.17 -23.44
CA TYR A 107 -7.82 26.92 -24.03
C TYR A 107 -8.94 26.02 -24.59
N PHE A 108 -8.61 24.79 -25.00
CA PHE A 108 -9.54 23.87 -25.66
C PHE A 108 -9.89 22.65 -24.81
N LYS A 109 -9.34 22.52 -23.59
CA LYS A 109 -9.63 21.41 -22.67
C LYS A 109 -11.11 21.28 -22.35
N THR A 110 -11.86 22.38 -22.34
CA THR A 110 -13.31 22.37 -22.08
C THR A 110 -14.08 21.58 -23.13
N PHE A 111 -13.58 21.48 -24.37
CA PHE A 111 -14.20 20.67 -25.42
C PHE A 111 -14.10 19.16 -25.17
N ASN A 112 -13.19 18.71 -24.30
CA ASN A 112 -13.10 17.31 -23.91
C ASN A 112 -14.35 16.83 -23.15
N PHE A 113 -15.05 17.72 -22.45
CA PHE A 113 -16.28 17.38 -21.71
C PHE A 113 -17.52 17.33 -22.60
N ILE A 114 -17.39 17.65 -23.89
CA ILE A 114 -18.50 17.63 -24.85
C ILE A 114 -18.27 16.41 -25.78
N PRO A 115 -19.10 15.37 -25.70
CA PRO A 115 -18.89 14.11 -26.43
C PRO A 115 -18.76 14.29 -27.93
N PHE A 116 -19.54 15.22 -28.47
CA PHE A 116 -19.53 15.54 -29.90
C PHE A 116 -18.15 15.92 -30.42
N PHE A 117 -17.37 16.74 -29.71
CA PHE A 117 -16.07 17.22 -30.21
C PHE A 117 -15.00 16.12 -30.16
N VAL A 118 -14.95 15.35 -29.08
CA VAL A 118 -14.01 14.22 -28.94
C VAL A 118 -14.30 13.13 -29.98
N LEU A 119 -15.59 12.84 -30.19
CA LEU A 119 -16.04 11.90 -31.20
C LEU A 119 -15.72 12.43 -32.60
N ALA A 120 -16.02 13.69 -32.91
CA ALA A 120 -15.70 14.30 -34.20
C ALA A 120 -14.19 14.28 -34.51
N ILE A 121 -13.33 14.58 -33.54
CA ILE A 121 -11.87 14.47 -33.71
C ILE A 121 -11.44 13.03 -33.93
N SER A 122 -11.99 12.09 -33.16
CA SER A 122 -11.69 10.67 -33.33
C SER A 122 -12.05 10.22 -34.74
N TYR A 123 -13.26 10.53 -35.23
CA TYR A 123 -13.68 10.19 -36.58
C TYR A 123 -12.85 10.88 -37.66
N LEU A 124 -12.52 12.16 -37.47
CA LEU A 124 -11.71 12.93 -38.41
C LEU A 124 -10.31 12.31 -38.55
N LYS A 125 -9.65 12.00 -37.43
CA LYS A 125 -8.27 11.46 -37.46
C LYS A 125 -8.22 9.99 -37.86
N ILE A 126 -9.18 9.17 -37.43
CA ILE A 126 -9.19 7.72 -37.69
C ILE A 126 -9.70 7.41 -39.10
N PHE A 127 -10.71 8.11 -39.62
CA PHE A 127 -11.32 7.77 -40.91
C PHE A 127 -11.03 8.82 -41.99
N PHE A 128 -11.26 10.10 -41.71
CA PHE A 128 -11.18 11.14 -42.75
C PHE A 128 -9.74 11.38 -43.23
N VAL A 129 -8.78 11.50 -42.30
CA VAL A 129 -7.36 11.75 -42.65
C VAL A 129 -6.76 10.65 -43.53
N PRO A 130 -6.92 9.34 -43.25
CA PRO A 130 -6.45 8.28 -44.15
C PRO A 130 -7.14 8.31 -45.52
N ILE A 131 -8.46 8.52 -45.57
CA ILE A 131 -9.19 8.60 -46.85
C ILE A 131 -8.64 9.75 -47.68
N VAL A 132 -8.50 10.94 -47.09
CA VAL A 132 -7.91 12.09 -47.77
C VAL A 132 -6.49 11.77 -48.20
N SER A 133 -5.66 11.11 -47.38
CA SER A 133 -4.27 10.80 -47.78
C SER A 133 -4.17 9.87 -49.00
N VAL A 134 -5.12 8.96 -49.18
CA VAL A 134 -5.17 8.05 -50.33
C VAL A 134 -5.78 8.73 -51.56
N VAL A 135 -6.80 9.56 -51.36
CA VAL A 135 -7.51 10.24 -52.44
C VAL A 135 -6.76 11.49 -52.92
N PHE A 136 -5.99 12.14 -52.06
CA PHE A 136 -5.31 13.40 -52.35
C PHE A 136 -4.32 13.32 -53.52
N PRO A 137 -3.47 12.27 -53.67
CA PRO A 137 -2.64 12.12 -54.86
C PRO A 137 -3.45 12.07 -56.16
N ILE A 138 -4.63 11.45 -56.13
CA ILE A 138 -5.55 11.37 -57.27
C ILE A 138 -6.14 12.75 -57.55
N ILE A 139 -6.64 13.44 -56.53
CA ILE A 139 -7.18 14.80 -56.66
C ILE A 139 -6.09 15.75 -57.17
N ALA A 140 -4.90 15.72 -56.59
CA ALA A 140 -3.77 16.57 -56.98
C ALA A 140 -3.38 16.33 -58.44
N TYR A 141 -3.53 15.10 -58.94
CA TYR A 141 -3.30 14.78 -60.34
C TYR A 141 -4.43 15.25 -61.26
N PHE A 142 -5.71 15.17 -60.88
CA PHE A 142 -6.83 15.47 -61.79
C PHE A 142 -7.40 16.89 -61.67
N LEU A 143 -7.33 17.50 -60.49
CA LEU A 143 -7.91 18.81 -60.21
C LEU A 143 -7.34 19.92 -61.11
N PRO A 144 -6.01 20.01 -61.36
CA PRO A 144 -5.48 21.03 -62.25
C PRO A 144 -6.01 20.88 -63.69
N TYR A 145 -6.14 19.65 -64.19
CA TYR A 145 -6.74 19.40 -65.52
C TYR A 145 -8.18 19.92 -65.60
N LEU A 146 -9.01 19.62 -64.59
CA LEU A 146 -10.39 20.08 -64.55
C LEU A 146 -10.49 21.62 -64.49
N LEU A 147 -9.65 22.26 -63.67
CA LEU A 147 -9.59 23.72 -63.58
C LEU A 147 -9.18 24.35 -64.91
N ILE A 148 -8.13 23.84 -65.54
CA ILE A 148 -7.63 24.38 -66.81
C ILE A 148 -8.68 24.22 -67.94
N LYS A 149 -9.30 23.04 -68.02
CA LYS A 149 -10.25 22.71 -69.08
C LYS A 149 -11.60 23.40 -68.92
N TYR A 150 -12.16 23.43 -67.71
CA TYR A 150 -13.54 23.89 -67.50
C TYR A 150 -13.63 25.30 -66.90
N VAL A 151 -12.70 25.70 -66.03
CA VAL A 151 -12.72 27.03 -65.40
C VAL A 151 -12.02 28.06 -66.28
N TRP A 152 -10.81 27.76 -66.74
CA TRP A 152 -10.04 28.66 -67.61
C TRP A 152 -10.28 28.45 -69.10
N ARG A 153 -11.08 27.44 -69.46
CA ARG A 153 -11.51 27.14 -70.84
C ARG A 153 -10.35 27.05 -71.83
N MET A 154 -9.17 26.59 -71.39
CA MET A 154 -8.05 26.35 -72.29
C MET A 154 -8.27 25.05 -73.07
N PRO A 155 -7.91 25.01 -74.38
CA PRO A 155 -8.07 23.82 -75.22
C PRO A 155 -6.96 22.80 -74.95
N ILE A 156 -6.91 22.24 -73.74
CA ILE A 156 -5.94 21.19 -73.37
C ILE A 156 -6.62 19.82 -73.46
N THR A 157 -6.04 18.92 -74.26
CA THR A 157 -6.42 17.51 -74.30
C THR A 157 -5.80 16.75 -73.12
N TYR A 158 -6.40 15.61 -72.74
CA TYR A 158 -5.88 14.80 -71.65
C TYR A 158 -4.41 14.38 -71.87
N ASP A 159 -4.05 13.99 -73.10
CA ASP A 159 -2.69 13.59 -73.44
C ASP A 159 -1.66 14.72 -73.31
N MET A 160 -2.05 15.96 -73.67
CA MET A 160 -1.19 17.12 -73.46
C MET A 160 -0.99 17.38 -71.97
N TYR A 161 -2.05 17.22 -71.16
CA TYR A 161 -1.98 17.38 -69.72
C TYR A 161 -1.08 16.33 -69.05
N THR A 162 -1.22 15.04 -69.40
CA THR A 162 -0.39 13.96 -68.83
C THR A 162 1.08 14.14 -69.17
N GLN A 163 1.41 14.65 -70.36
CA GLN A 163 2.78 14.98 -70.75
C GLN A 163 3.36 16.17 -69.96
N ILE A 164 2.57 17.21 -69.71
CA ILE A 164 2.98 18.36 -68.89
C ILE A 164 3.20 17.92 -67.44
N MET A 165 2.26 17.16 -66.86
CA MET A 165 2.38 16.64 -65.50
C MET A 165 3.55 15.65 -65.36
N GLY A 166 3.77 14.78 -66.34
CA GLY A 166 4.91 13.87 -66.37
C GLY A 166 6.26 14.61 -66.36
N LYS A 167 6.36 15.74 -67.08
CA LYS A 167 7.53 16.63 -67.03
C LYS A 167 7.67 17.34 -65.69
N MET A 168 6.57 17.80 -65.08
CA MET A 168 6.58 18.49 -63.77
C MET A 168 6.95 17.54 -62.61
N TRP A 169 6.51 16.28 -62.66
CA TRP A 169 6.84 15.26 -61.67
C TRP A 169 8.16 14.52 -61.99
N ASN A 170 8.89 14.99 -63.01
CA ASN A 170 10.14 14.40 -63.51
C ASN A 170 10.08 12.89 -63.79
N PHE A 171 8.87 12.39 -64.08
CA PHE A 171 8.66 10.97 -64.37
C PHE A 171 9.02 10.73 -65.84
N SER A 172 10.14 10.06 -66.09
CA SER A 172 10.61 9.75 -67.44
C SER A 172 10.88 8.27 -67.61
N TRP A 173 10.52 7.74 -68.78
CA TRP A 173 10.68 6.33 -69.18
C TRP A 173 12.07 6.02 -69.76
N ASP A 174 13.08 6.75 -69.30
CA ASP A 174 14.46 6.61 -69.74
C ASP A 174 15.20 5.63 -68.80
N MET A 175 15.90 4.63 -69.34
CA MET A 175 16.50 3.51 -68.58
C MET A 175 17.81 3.87 -67.85
N SER A 176 18.14 5.15 -67.70
CA SER A 176 19.35 5.54 -66.96
C SER A 176 19.18 5.27 -65.45
N LEU A 177 20.22 4.73 -64.81
CA LEU A 177 20.19 4.31 -63.40
C LEU A 177 19.79 5.44 -62.44
N GLN A 178 20.24 6.67 -62.71
CA GLN A 178 19.88 7.85 -61.92
C GLN A 178 18.37 8.16 -61.98
N LYS A 179 17.74 8.04 -63.15
CA LYS A 179 16.30 8.28 -63.35
C LYS A 179 15.46 7.13 -62.80
N MET A 180 15.94 5.89 -62.89
CA MET A 180 15.29 4.74 -62.24
C MET A 180 15.26 4.89 -60.71
N LEU A 181 16.37 5.30 -60.09
CA LEU A 181 16.42 5.56 -58.64
C LEU A 181 15.49 6.71 -58.24
N GLN A 182 15.44 7.77 -59.04
CA GLN A 182 14.54 8.90 -58.80
C GLN A 182 13.06 8.48 -58.90
N ASN A 183 12.67 7.75 -59.94
CA ASN A 183 11.30 7.23 -60.08
C ASN A 183 10.94 6.29 -58.91
N ALA A 184 11.87 5.43 -58.47
CA ALA A 184 11.68 4.56 -57.32
C ALA A 184 11.50 5.35 -56.02
N PHE A 185 12.29 6.42 -55.81
CA PHE A 185 12.14 7.31 -54.66
C PHE A 185 10.81 8.07 -54.68
N THR A 186 10.37 8.56 -55.84
CA THR A 186 9.05 9.21 -55.98
C THR A 186 7.90 8.23 -55.69
N LEU A 187 7.97 7.00 -56.20
CA LEU A 187 6.99 5.96 -55.89
C LEU A 187 7.01 5.57 -54.41
N PHE A 188 8.20 5.45 -53.82
CA PHE A 188 8.37 5.18 -52.40
C PHE A 188 7.78 6.29 -51.52
N THR A 189 8.08 7.56 -51.82
CA THR A 189 7.54 8.71 -51.07
C THR A 189 6.03 8.83 -51.22
N LEU A 190 5.47 8.56 -52.41
CA LEU A 190 4.02 8.47 -52.62
C LEU A 190 3.41 7.32 -51.81
N ALA A 191 3.99 6.13 -51.86
CA ALA A 191 3.54 4.98 -51.08
C ALA A 191 3.61 5.25 -49.57
N GLN A 192 4.71 5.83 -49.11
CA GLN A 192 4.93 6.21 -47.72
C GLN A 192 3.92 7.28 -47.25
N SER A 193 3.59 8.25 -48.11
CA SER A 193 2.61 9.29 -47.80
C SER A 193 1.19 8.77 -47.60
N MET A 194 0.84 7.64 -48.23
CA MET A 194 -0.43 6.93 -48.02
C MET A 194 -0.35 5.95 -46.84
N TYR A 195 0.80 5.27 -46.69
CA TYR A 195 1.00 4.26 -45.65
C TYR A 195 1.03 4.86 -44.24
N GLN A 196 1.74 5.97 -44.04
CA GLN A 196 1.90 6.57 -42.70
C GLN A 196 0.56 7.00 -42.07
N PRO A 197 -0.35 7.70 -42.76
CA PRO A 197 -1.65 8.05 -42.19
C PRO A 197 -2.53 6.84 -41.89
N ILE A 198 -2.46 5.78 -42.71
CA ILE A 198 -3.18 4.52 -42.45
C ILE A 198 -2.67 3.86 -41.17
N GLN A 199 -1.35 3.74 -41.00
CA GLN A 199 -0.76 3.19 -39.77
C GLN A 199 -1.11 4.03 -38.54
N ASN A 200 -1.03 5.36 -38.66
CA ASN A 200 -1.43 6.27 -37.58
C ASN A 200 -2.92 6.09 -37.23
N ALA A 201 -3.80 5.90 -38.21
CA ALA A 201 -5.23 5.67 -37.94
C ALA A 201 -5.50 4.32 -37.25
N LEU A 202 -4.80 3.25 -37.60
CA LEU A 202 -4.89 1.96 -36.88
C LEU A 202 -4.45 2.11 -35.42
N HIS A 203 -3.36 2.84 -35.18
CA HIS A 203 -2.90 3.15 -33.83
C HIS A 203 -3.93 3.99 -33.05
N LEU A 204 -4.46 5.05 -33.65
CA LEU A 204 -5.50 5.89 -33.05
C LEU A 204 -6.80 5.12 -32.79
N TYR A 205 -7.16 4.17 -33.65
CA TYR A 205 -8.30 3.29 -33.40
C TYR A 205 -8.09 2.44 -32.14
N THR A 206 -6.88 1.91 -31.95
CA THR A 206 -6.51 1.16 -30.74
C THR A 206 -6.59 2.03 -29.48
N ILE A 207 -6.11 3.27 -29.56
CA ILE A 207 -6.22 4.24 -28.45
C ILE A 207 -7.70 4.53 -28.16
N HIS A 208 -8.51 4.78 -29.18
CA HIS A 208 -9.94 5.03 -29.03
C HIS A 208 -10.67 3.86 -28.36
N SER A 209 -10.38 2.61 -28.76
CA SER A 209 -10.94 1.43 -28.11
C SER A 209 -10.51 1.31 -26.64
N ASN A 210 -9.25 1.63 -26.33
CA ASN A 210 -8.76 1.61 -24.95
C ASN A 210 -9.43 2.66 -24.07
N ILE A 211 -9.60 3.90 -24.58
CA ILE A 211 -10.35 4.97 -23.89
C ILE A 211 -11.78 4.49 -23.59
N LYS A 212 -12.44 3.88 -24.57
CA LYS A 212 -13.81 3.38 -24.40
C LYS A 212 -13.87 2.29 -23.33
N ASN A 213 -12.96 1.30 -23.39
CA ASN A 213 -12.89 0.20 -22.44
C ASN A 213 -12.62 0.70 -21.01
N LEU A 214 -11.64 1.59 -20.83
CA LEU A 214 -11.37 2.18 -19.51
C LEU A 214 -12.55 3.01 -19.01
N GLY A 215 -13.20 3.77 -19.90
CA GLY A 215 -14.42 4.50 -19.58
C GLY A 215 -15.56 3.59 -19.11
N THR A 216 -15.78 2.44 -19.76
CA THR A 216 -16.76 1.44 -19.32
C THR A 216 -16.39 0.82 -17.98
N THR A 217 -15.10 0.54 -17.75
CA THR A 217 -14.57 0.00 -16.49
C THR A 217 -14.78 1.00 -15.34
N ILE A 218 -14.49 2.30 -15.54
CA ILE A 218 -14.75 3.37 -14.56
C ILE A 218 -16.24 3.49 -14.22
N TYR A 219 -17.10 3.44 -15.23
CA TYR A 219 -18.54 3.49 -15.01
C TYR A 219 -19.04 2.26 -14.25
N GLY A 220 -18.59 1.06 -14.61
CA GLY A 220 -18.91 -0.18 -13.89
C GLY A 220 -18.46 -0.12 -12.43
N PHE A 221 -17.30 0.48 -12.15
CA PHE A 221 -16.82 0.70 -10.80
C PHE A 221 -17.73 1.64 -9.99
N LYS A 222 -18.20 2.75 -10.60
CA LYS A 222 -19.20 3.64 -9.98
C LYS A 222 -20.45 2.85 -9.58
N GLN A 223 -21.00 2.02 -10.49
CA GLN A 223 -22.17 1.20 -10.20
C GLN A 223 -21.93 0.22 -9.04
N CYS A 224 -20.78 -0.45 -9.03
CA CYS A 224 -20.41 -1.35 -7.94
C CYS A 224 -20.30 -0.61 -6.61
N ILE A 225 -19.79 0.63 -6.60
CA ILE A 225 -19.74 1.47 -5.39
C ILE A 225 -21.16 1.84 -4.91
N ASP A 226 -22.07 2.16 -5.83
CA ASP A 226 -23.45 2.51 -5.47
C ASP A 226 -24.22 1.30 -4.91
N GLU A 227 -24.02 0.12 -5.50
CA GLU A 227 -24.51 -1.15 -4.94
C GLU A 227 -23.93 -1.38 -3.54
N PHE A 228 -22.62 -1.19 -3.40
CA PHE A 228 -21.92 -1.36 -2.13
C PHE A 228 -22.44 -0.38 -1.05
N ARG A 229 -22.68 0.89 -1.39
CA ARG A 229 -23.32 1.87 -0.49
C ARG A 229 -24.70 1.43 -0.05
N THR A 230 -25.50 0.90 -0.98
CA THR A 230 -26.86 0.39 -0.70
C THR A 230 -26.82 -0.73 0.34
N ILE A 231 -25.85 -1.66 0.24
CA ILE A 231 -25.66 -2.73 1.22
C ILE A 231 -25.28 -2.17 2.60
N LEU A 232 -24.40 -1.17 2.66
CA LEU A 232 -24.02 -0.52 3.92
C LEU A 232 -25.22 0.19 4.58
N GLU A 233 -26.02 0.92 3.80
CA GLU A 233 -27.21 1.63 4.28
C GLU A 233 -28.28 0.66 4.78
N LYS A 234 -28.56 -0.41 4.01
CA LYS A 234 -29.47 -1.50 4.40
C LYS A 234 -29.11 -2.09 5.76
N ASN A 235 -27.81 -2.25 6.03
CA ASN A 235 -27.29 -2.80 7.29
C ASN A 235 -27.02 -1.74 8.37
N SER A 236 -27.46 -0.49 8.17
CA SER A 236 -27.27 0.63 9.12
C SER A 236 -25.81 0.90 9.49
N ILE A 237 -24.88 0.64 8.57
CA ILE A 237 -23.44 0.81 8.81
C ILE A 237 -23.07 2.27 8.54
N LYS A 238 -22.70 2.99 9.60
CA LYS A 238 -22.32 4.40 9.53
C LYS A 238 -20.90 4.59 8.97
N TYR A 239 -20.72 4.29 7.69
CA TYR A 239 -19.48 4.52 6.95
C TYR A 239 -19.77 5.38 5.72
N SER A 240 -19.00 6.46 5.55
CA SER A 240 -19.14 7.36 4.41
C SER A 240 -18.01 7.08 3.44
N ILE A 241 -18.37 6.64 2.24
CA ILE A 241 -17.46 6.55 1.10
C ILE A 241 -17.45 7.90 0.40
N SER A 242 -16.28 8.38 -0.04
CA SER A 242 -16.15 9.60 -0.82
C SER A 242 -17.15 9.64 -1.98
N LYS A 243 -17.78 10.79 -2.16
CA LYS A 243 -18.73 11.09 -3.23
C LYS A 243 -18.06 11.63 -4.50
N SER A 244 -16.73 11.58 -4.57
CA SER A 244 -15.92 12.14 -5.68
C SER A 244 -16.24 11.58 -7.07
N LEU A 245 -16.93 10.44 -7.15
CA LEU A 245 -17.37 9.81 -8.40
C LEU A 245 -18.89 9.99 -8.68
N GLU A 246 -19.65 10.69 -7.84
CA GLU A 246 -21.10 10.89 -8.06
C GLU A 246 -21.38 11.71 -9.33
N ASP A 247 -20.55 12.73 -9.59
CA ASP A 247 -20.67 13.63 -10.73
C ASP A 247 -20.30 13.00 -12.08
N LEU A 248 -19.81 11.75 -12.09
CA LEU A 248 -19.45 11.06 -13.33
C LEU A 248 -20.69 10.87 -14.22
N PRO A 249 -20.57 11.09 -15.54
CA PRO A 249 -21.68 10.98 -16.48
C PRO A 249 -22.20 9.54 -16.64
N ASP A 250 -23.40 9.43 -17.19
CA ASP A 250 -24.09 8.15 -17.41
C ASP A 250 -23.37 7.28 -18.47
N PHE A 251 -23.73 5.99 -18.52
CA PHE A 251 -23.14 4.97 -19.40
C PHE A 251 -23.04 5.37 -20.88
N SER A 252 -23.93 6.25 -21.36
CA SER A 252 -23.90 6.75 -22.73
C SER A 252 -22.62 7.52 -23.09
N ASP A 253 -21.84 7.96 -22.10
CA ASP A 253 -20.69 8.86 -22.27
C ASP A 253 -19.41 8.32 -21.59
N THR A 254 -19.00 7.11 -21.98
CA THR A 254 -17.79 6.45 -21.47
C THR A 254 -16.52 7.26 -21.69
N HIS A 255 -16.46 8.03 -22.79
CA HIS A 255 -15.32 8.89 -23.10
C HIS A 255 -15.16 9.99 -22.07
N ARG A 256 -16.26 10.62 -21.65
CA ARG A 256 -16.20 11.66 -20.62
C ARG A 256 -15.86 11.09 -19.25
N CYS A 257 -16.33 9.87 -18.90
CA CYS A 257 -15.88 9.19 -17.68
C CYS A 257 -14.34 9.06 -17.63
N PHE A 258 -13.73 8.61 -18.73
CA PHE A 258 -12.27 8.50 -18.82
C PHE A 258 -11.59 9.87 -18.71
N ILE A 259 -12.07 10.87 -19.44
CA ILE A 259 -11.49 12.23 -19.46
C ILE A 259 -11.57 12.89 -18.07
N GLU A 260 -12.69 12.75 -17.37
CA GLU A 260 -12.85 13.32 -16.04
C GLU A 260 -11.85 12.73 -15.04
N ILE A 261 -11.61 11.42 -15.08
CA ILE A 261 -10.60 10.77 -14.23
C ILE A 261 -9.18 11.11 -14.70
N LEU A 262 -8.94 11.24 -16.00
CA LEU A 262 -7.63 11.62 -16.54
C LEU A 262 -7.20 13.03 -16.10
N GLU A 263 -8.13 13.99 -16.10
CA GLU A 263 -7.87 15.36 -15.63
C GLU A 263 -7.86 15.43 -14.09
N GLN A 264 -8.59 14.55 -13.40
CA GLN A 264 -8.73 14.56 -11.94
C GLN A 264 -8.49 13.16 -11.32
N PRO A 265 -7.27 12.60 -11.40
CA PRO A 265 -6.99 11.24 -10.93
C PRO A 265 -7.24 11.06 -9.42
N PHE A 266 -7.10 12.15 -8.64
CA PHE A 266 -7.38 12.15 -7.20
C PHE A 266 -8.79 11.68 -6.85
N LYS A 267 -9.78 11.85 -7.73
CA LYS A 267 -11.15 11.38 -7.50
C LYS A 267 -11.21 9.87 -7.27
N LEU A 268 -10.41 9.13 -8.03
CA LEU A 268 -10.32 7.67 -7.93
C LEU A 268 -9.56 7.26 -6.67
N HIS A 269 -8.39 7.88 -6.43
CA HIS A 269 -7.58 7.64 -5.24
C HIS A 269 -8.36 7.81 -3.92
N LEU A 270 -9.22 8.82 -3.82
CA LEU A 270 -10.04 9.06 -2.62
C LEU A 270 -11.01 7.90 -2.36
N VAL A 271 -11.74 7.43 -3.38
CA VAL A 271 -12.68 6.33 -3.22
C VAL A 271 -11.95 5.02 -2.95
N SER A 272 -10.87 4.72 -3.68
CA SER A 272 -10.10 3.49 -3.48
C SER A 272 -9.50 3.43 -2.07
N LYS A 273 -9.06 4.56 -1.51
CA LYS A 273 -8.60 4.64 -0.12
C LYS A 273 -9.72 4.35 0.88
N ASP A 274 -10.92 4.86 0.64
CA ASP A 274 -12.08 4.59 1.50
C ASP A 274 -12.52 3.12 1.42
N LEU A 275 -12.50 2.52 0.23
CA LEU A 275 -12.78 1.10 0.03
C LEU A 275 -11.72 0.22 0.71
N ALA A 276 -10.43 0.57 0.57
CA ALA A 276 -9.33 -0.13 1.23
C ALA A 276 -9.43 -0.10 2.75
N LYS A 277 -9.76 1.05 3.34
CA LYS A 277 -9.98 1.14 4.78
C LYS A 277 -11.12 0.23 5.22
N LEU A 278 -12.21 0.20 4.46
CA LEU A 278 -13.35 -0.62 4.80
C LEU A 278 -13.07 -2.11 4.59
N GLU A 279 -12.28 -2.50 3.58
CA GLU A 279 -11.80 -3.87 3.40
C GLU A 279 -11.01 -4.34 4.62
N LEU A 280 -10.12 -3.50 5.16
CA LEU A 280 -9.38 -3.82 6.39
C LEU A 280 -10.34 -4.08 7.56
N LEU A 281 -11.33 -3.20 7.76
CA LEU A 281 -12.34 -3.37 8.81
C LEU A 281 -13.20 -4.61 8.59
N TRP A 282 -13.53 -4.93 7.33
CA TRP A 282 -14.26 -6.12 6.92
C TRP A 282 -13.49 -7.41 7.24
N LYS A 283 -12.22 -7.49 6.85
CA LYS A 283 -11.37 -8.66 7.13
C LYS A 283 -11.17 -8.87 8.65
N ILE A 284 -11.04 -7.78 9.41
CA ILE A 284 -11.01 -7.85 10.88
C ILE A 284 -12.36 -8.31 11.46
N ALA A 285 -13.48 -7.86 10.88
CA ALA A 285 -14.81 -8.27 11.30
C ALA A 285 -15.03 -9.77 11.10
N GLN A 286 -14.58 -10.33 9.97
CA GLN A 286 -14.71 -11.77 9.66
C GLN A 286 -13.72 -12.67 10.42
N ASN A 287 -12.63 -12.11 10.95
CA ASN A 287 -11.65 -12.89 11.72
C ASN A 287 -12.03 -12.95 13.21
N ASN A 288 -12.36 -14.17 13.68
CA ASN A 288 -12.77 -14.42 15.06
C ASN A 288 -11.64 -14.29 16.10
N GLU A 289 -10.37 -14.34 15.69
CA GLU A 289 -9.24 -14.10 16.61
C GLU A 289 -9.17 -12.64 17.07
N PHE A 290 -9.70 -11.71 16.26
CA PHE A 290 -9.76 -10.30 16.63
C PHE A 290 -10.90 -10.08 17.62
N GLN A 291 -10.57 -9.60 18.81
CA GLN A 291 -11.52 -9.24 19.85
C GLN A 291 -11.54 -7.72 20.04
N LYS A 292 -12.69 -7.22 20.48
CA LYS A 292 -12.87 -5.80 20.74
C LYS A 292 -11.98 -5.40 21.92
N THR A 293 -11.24 -4.32 21.77
CA THR A 293 -10.45 -3.75 22.88
C THR A 293 -11.28 -2.76 23.68
N GLU A 294 -11.33 -2.94 24.99
CA GLU A 294 -12.01 -2.00 25.88
C GLU A 294 -11.05 -0.92 26.38
N PHE A 295 -11.29 0.31 25.94
CA PHE A 295 -10.47 1.45 26.34
C PHE A 295 -10.95 2.00 27.68
N ARG A 296 -10.05 2.10 28.65
CA ARG A 296 -10.32 2.68 29.97
C ARG A 296 -9.61 4.02 30.11
N GLU A 297 -10.33 4.99 30.64
CA GLU A 297 -9.69 6.20 31.15
C GLU A 297 -8.92 5.86 32.43
N SER A 298 -7.70 6.34 32.50
CA SER A 298 -6.76 6.10 33.60
C SER A 298 -5.76 7.25 33.61
N GLU A 299 -5.24 7.66 34.75
CA GLU A 299 -4.15 8.64 34.81
C GLU A 299 -2.81 8.00 34.44
N THR A 300 -2.61 6.75 34.85
CA THR A 300 -1.42 5.96 34.56
C THR A 300 -1.65 5.00 33.38
N PRO A 301 -0.57 4.50 32.76
CA PRO A 301 -0.71 3.53 31.69
C PRO A 301 -1.28 2.19 32.20
N TYR A 302 -2.29 1.68 31.51
CA TYR A 302 -2.98 0.43 31.83
C TYR A 302 -3.04 -0.46 30.58
N PHE A 303 -2.73 -1.75 30.75
CA PHE A 303 -2.88 -2.75 29.69
C PHE A 303 -3.15 -4.11 30.30
N LYS A 304 -4.15 -4.82 29.80
CA LYS A 304 -4.46 -6.18 30.16
C LYS A 304 -4.83 -6.96 28.92
N SER A 305 -4.27 -8.15 28.77
CA SER A 305 -4.73 -9.15 27.82
C SER A 305 -4.52 -10.54 28.40
N ASP A 306 -5.55 -11.38 28.29
CA ASP A 306 -5.49 -12.79 28.72
C ASP A 306 -4.94 -13.69 27.60
N TYR A 307 -4.70 -13.14 26.41
CA TYR A 307 -4.18 -13.87 25.24
C TYR A 307 -3.28 -12.97 24.41
N ILE A 308 -1.97 -13.17 24.53
CA ILE A 308 -0.92 -12.47 23.79
C ILE A 308 -0.14 -13.52 23.01
N VAL A 309 -0.09 -13.32 21.69
CA VAL A 309 0.63 -14.17 20.73
C VAL A 309 1.26 -13.29 19.66
N ASP A 310 2.35 -13.77 19.06
CA ASP A 310 2.90 -13.15 17.85
C ASP A 310 2.09 -13.61 16.64
N ILE A 311 1.45 -12.65 15.96
CA ILE A 311 0.61 -12.90 14.79
C ILE A 311 1.39 -13.52 13.60
N ASN A 312 2.71 -13.37 13.58
CA ASN A 312 3.54 -13.93 12.51
C ASN A 312 3.83 -15.42 12.69
N LEU A 313 3.55 -16.00 13.85
CA LEU A 313 3.71 -17.43 14.08
C LEU A 313 2.53 -18.21 13.48
N ASN A 314 2.79 -19.44 13.05
CA ASN A 314 1.75 -20.37 12.61
C ASN A 314 0.73 -20.60 13.73
N LYS A 315 -0.57 -20.62 13.40
CA LYS A 315 -1.63 -20.71 14.43
C LYS A 315 -1.47 -21.92 15.36
N GLU A 316 -1.03 -23.05 14.82
CA GLU A 316 -0.86 -24.32 15.54
C GLU A 316 0.32 -24.29 16.54
N SER A 317 1.32 -23.44 16.33
CA SER A 317 2.50 -23.36 17.20
C SER A 317 2.43 -22.21 18.22
N ARG A 318 1.36 -21.40 18.20
CA ARG A 318 1.18 -20.28 19.12
C ARG A 318 0.86 -20.79 20.53
N VAL A 319 1.67 -20.37 21.48
CA VAL A 319 1.38 -20.50 22.91
C VAL A 319 1.06 -19.13 23.46
N ALA A 320 -0.14 -18.98 24.02
CA ALA A 320 -0.62 -17.70 24.50
C ALA A 320 -0.09 -17.38 25.90
N SER A 321 0.26 -16.12 26.11
CA SER A 321 0.59 -15.58 27.43
C SER A 321 -0.46 -14.56 27.87
N SER A 322 -0.53 -14.30 29.18
CA SER A 322 -1.34 -13.21 29.73
C SER A 322 -0.42 -12.15 30.34
N LEU A 323 -0.86 -10.90 30.34
CA LEU A 323 -0.15 -9.79 30.98
C LEU A 323 -1.15 -8.79 31.53
N ILE A 324 -0.84 -8.27 32.72
CA ILE A 324 -1.54 -7.15 33.34
C ILE A 324 -0.48 -6.11 33.74
N ILE A 325 -0.56 -4.94 33.12
CA ILE A 325 0.15 -3.72 33.45
C ILE A 325 -0.86 -2.81 34.16
N ASP A 326 -0.67 -2.66 35.46
CA ASP A 326 -1.44 -1.82 36.37
C ASP A 326 -0.48 -0.85 37.10
N ASP A 327 -0.68 -0.65 38.41
CA ASP A 327 0.21 0.14 39.26
C ASP A 327 1.66 -0.35 39.27
N THR A 328 1.89 -1.63 38.98
CA THR A 328 3.24 -2.20 38.96
C THR A 328 4.09 -1.77 37.76
N ARG A 329 3.47 -1.24 36.68
CA ARG A 329 4.02 -0.52 35.50
C ARG A 329 5.24 -1.11 34.76
N HIS A 330 6.25 -1.63 35.43
CA HIS A 330 7.54 -2.02 34.88
C HIS A 330 7.82 -3.50 35.13
N PHE A 331 8.26 -4.16 34.06
CA PHE A 331 8.50 -5.59 34.01
C PHE A 331 9.91 -5.87 33.51
N LEU A 332 10.62 -6.76 34.21
CA LEU A 332 11.86 -7.37 33.74
C LEU A 332 11.57 -8.79 33.26
N LEU A 333 11.90 -9.07 32.00
CA LEU A 333 11.67 -10.35 31.35
C LEU A 333 12.98 -11.15 31.23
N SER A 334 12.99 -12.34 31.84
CA SER A 334 14.11 -13.29 31.76
C SER A 334 13.73 -14.59 31.06
N GLY A 335 14.74 -15.43 30.79
CA GLY A 335 14.57 -16.76 30.24
C GLY A 335 15.55 -17.09 29.13
N PRO A 336 15.64 -18.36 28.73
CA PRO A 336 16.60 -18.83 27.74
C PRO A 336 16.32 -18.30 26.32
N ASN A 337 17.34 -18.40 25.46
CA ASN A 337 17.20 -18.05 24.06
C ASN A 337 16.40 -19.12 23.31
N GLY A 338 15.53 -18.69 22.39
CA GLY A 338 14.56 -19.57 21.75
C GLY A 338 13.36 -19.95 22.62
N GLY A 339 13.26 -19.45 23.86
CA GLY A 339 12.10 -19.67 24.74
C GLY A 339 10.86 -18.84 24.36
N GLY A 340 10.95 -17.91 23.40
CA GLY A 340 9.81 -17.09 22.96
C GLY A 340 9.69 -15.70 23.58
N LYS A 341 10.74 -15.21 24.26
CA LYS A 341 10.80 -13.83 24.82
C LYS A 341 10.45 -12.77 23.77
N SER A 342 11.18 -12.74 22.66
CA SER A 342 10.98 -11.76 21.58
C SER A 342 9.59 -11.89 20.95
N SER A 343 9.05 -13.11 20.82
CA SER A 343 7.68 -13.33 20.32
C SER A 343 6.63 -12.75 21.27
N PHE A 344 6.82 -12.89 22.59
CA PHE A 344 5.93 -12.28 23.58
C PHE A 344 5.99 -10.74 23.55
N LEU A 345 7.19 -10.16 23.48
CA LEU A 345 7.36 -8.71 23.38
C LEU A 345 6.71 -8.17 22.10
N ARG A 346 6.94 -8.84 20.97
CA ARG A 346 6.35 -8.49 19.67
C ARG A 346 4.83 -8.61 19.72
N GLY A 347 4.29 -9.71 20.25
CA GLY A 347 2.85 -9.93 20.40
C GLY A 347 2.18 -8.86 21.27
N THR A 348 2.86 -8.42 22.34
CA THR A 348 2.37 -7.33 23.19
C THR A 348 2.30 -6.02 22.40
N LEU A 349 3.38 -5.67 21.69
CA LEU A 349 3.43 -4.48 20.84
C LEU A 349 2.37 -4.53 19.72
N GLN A 350 2.20 -5.67 19.06
CA GLN A 350 1.16 -5.90 18.05
C GLN A 350 -0.24 -5.68 18.64
N THR A 351 -0.52 -6.22 19.83
CA THR A 351 -1.82 -6.08 20.50
C THR A 351 -2.15 -4.61 20.75
N ILE A 352 -1.18 -3.83 21.25
CA ILE A 352 -1.33 -2.39 21.52
C ILE A 352 -1.58 -1.62 20.21
N LEU A 353 -0.74 -1.84 19.20
CA LEU A 353 -0.83 -1.12 17.92
C LEU A 353 -2.15 -1.40 17.19
N LEU A 354 -2.56 -2.67 17.10
CA LEU A 354 -3.81 -3.06 16.44
C LEU A 354 -5.02 -2.49 17.19
N SER A 355 -5.00 -2.54 18.53
CA SER A 355 -6.03 -1.93 19.35
C SER A 355 -6.17 -0.43 19.07
N GLN A 356 -5.07 0.34 19.05
CA GLN A 356 -5.12 1.78 18.77
C GLN A 356 -5.44 2.12 17.32
N THR A 357 -5.22 1.20 16.38
CA THR A 357 -5.49 1.41 14.95
C THR A 357 -6.95 1.11 14.61
N PHE A 358 -7.46 -0.05 15.04
CA PHE A 358 -8.76 -0.57 14.62
C PHE A 358 -9.78 -0.67 15.75
N GLY A 359 -9.35 -0.51 17.01
CA GLY A 359 -10.17 -0.80 18.19
C GLY A 359 -10.37 -2.29 18.44
N TYR A 360 -9.66 -3.14 17.70
CA TYR A 360 -9.68 -4.59 17.77
C TYR A 360 -8.25 -5.09 17.65
N SER A 361 -7.93 -6.15 18.37
CA SER A 361 -6.64 -6.83 18.28
C SER A 361 -6.85 -8.33 18.43
N ILE A 362 -5.85 -9.13 18.03
CA ILE A 362 -5.84 -10.54 18.42
C ILE A 362 -5.68 -10.61 19.93
N GLY A 363 -6.57 -11.33 20.59
CA GLY A 363 -6.53 -11.42 22.04
C GLY A 363 -7.82 -11.93 22.67
N LYS A 364 -7.85 -11.95 23.99
CA LYS A 364 -9.01 -12.27 24.81
C LYS A 364 -9.00 -11.32 25.99
N ASN A 365 -10.16 -10.73 26.31
CA ASN A 365 -10.29 -9.80 27.44
C ASN A 365 -9.25 -8.67 27.38
N VAL A 366 -9.16 -7.99 26.23
CA VAL A 366 -8.18 -6.93 26.01
C VAL A 366 -8.71 -5.60 26.56
N TYR A 367 -8.04 -5.06 27.57
CA TYR A 367 -8.35 -3.76 28.15
C TYR A 367 -7.10 -2.88 28.12
N MET A 368 -7.23 -1.61 27.77
CA MET A 368 -6.06 -0.72 27.79
C MET A 368 -6.43 0.75 27.97
N SER A 369 -5.52 1.53 28.50
CA SER A 369 -5.51 2.97 28.25
C SER A 369 -4.88 3.25 26.89
N ILE A 370 -5.18 4.41 26.31
CA ILE A 370 -4.45 4.87 25.12
C ILE A 370 -3.00 5.19 25.49
N PHE A 371 -2.04 4.68 24.71
CA PHE A 371 -0.63 5.05 24.78
C PHE A 371 -0.34 6.10 23.71
N ASP A 372 0.02 7.29 24.17
CA ASP A 372 0.36 8.43 23.34
C ASP A 372 1.78 8.32 22.76
N GLN A 373 2.68 7.61 23.46
CA GLN A 373 4.05 7.40 23.05
C GLN A 373 4.39 5.91 23.11
N ILE A 374 4.91 5.35 22.03
CA ILE A 374 5.38 3.97 21.98
C ILE A 374 6.84 3.97 21.60
N PHE A 375 7.69 3.51 22.51
CA PHE A 375 9.12 3.34 22.28
C PHE A 375 9.42 1.86 22.16
N SER A 376 9.96 1.45 21.02
CA SER A 376 10.34 0.06 20.76
C SER A 376 11.82 -0.03 20.42
N GLY A 377 12.52 -0.87 21.18
CA GLY A 377 13.88 -1.31 20.94
C GLY A 377 13.91 -2.82 20.73
N LEU A 378 13.01 -3.34 19.88
CA LEU A 378 12.97 -4.77 19.53
C LEU A 378 13.88 -5.09 18.36
N HIS A 379 14.12 -4.12 17.46
CA HIS A 379 15.00 -4.30 16.32
C HIS A 379 15.95 -3.12 16.16
N ILE A 380 16.94 -3.03 17.06
CA ILE A 380 18.01 -2.05 16.95
C ILE A 380 19.11 -2.61 16.03
N ILE A 381 19.35 -1.93 14.90
CA ILE A 381 20.41 -2.27 13.94
C ILE A 381 21.49 -1.20 14.00
N ASP A 382 22.75 -1.62 13.92
CA ASP A 382 23.89 -0.74 13.76
C ASP A 382 23.87 -0.04 12.38
N ASN A 383 24.73 0.96 12.22
CA ASN A 383 24.97 1.59 10.93
C ASN A 383 26.46 1.48 10.61
N PRO A 384 26.89 0.44 9.87
CA PRO A 384 28.30 0.20 9.56
C PRO A 384 28.98 1.45 8.99
N GLY A 385 30.10 1.84 9.59
CA GLY A 385 30.86 3.04 9.20
C GLY A 385 30.33 4.37 9.78
N ALA A 386 29.22 4.36 10.54
CA ALA A 386 28.69 5.56 11.19
C ALA A 386 28.45 5.39 12.69
N GLN A 387 27.73 4.35 13.11
CA GLN A 387 27.32 4.14 14.52
C GLN A 387 27.28 2.65 14.85
N SER A 388 27.89 2.28 15.98
CA SER A 388 27.85 0.92 16.52
C SER A 388 26.46 0.55 17.07
N LEU A 389 26.23 -0.75 17.27
CA LEU A 389 24.99 -1.25 17.91
C LEU A 389 24.81 -0.63 19.30
N PHE A 390 25.87 -0.61 20.12
CA PHE A 390 25.83 -0.03 21.46
C PHE A 390 25.45 1.45 21.42
N GLU A 391 26.03 2.25 20.52
CA GLU A 391 25.66 3.66 20.37
C GLU A 391 24.19 3.83 19.97
N LYS A 392 23.65 2.94 19.12
CA LYS A 392 22.23 2.96 18.77
C LYS A 392 21.33 2.61 19.95
N GLU A 393 21.71 1.64 20.79
CA GLU A 393 21.01 1.34 22.04
C GLU A 393 21.01 2.54 23.00
N ILE A 394 22.13 3.25 23.11
CA ILE A 394 22.24 4.48 23.93
C ILE A 394 21.36 5.60 23.36
N ILE A 395 21.33 5.76 22.03
CA ILE A 395 20.46 6.74 21.37
C ILE A 395 18.99 6.41 21.64
N PHE A 396 18.59 5.14 21.58
CA PHE A 396 17.24 4.70 21.94
C PHE A 396 16.93 5.06 23.40
N ALA A 397 17.79 4.68 24.34
CA ALA A 397 17.63 4.99 25.75
C ALA A 397 17.56 6.50 26.03
N ARG A 398 18.40 7.30 25.36
CA ARG A 398 18.31 8.76 25.38
C ARG A 398 16.95 9.22 24.88
N ASP A 399 16.50 8.74 23.74
CA ASP A 399 15.26 9.20 23.12
C ASP A 399 14.04 8.90 24.01
N VAL A 400 14.01 7.74 24.69
CA VAL A 400 13.00 7.41 25.72
C VAL A 400 13.03 8.45 26.86
N LEU A 401 14.21 8.73 27.42
CA LEU A 401 14.33 9.60 28.60
C LEU A 401 14.19 11.10 28.29
N TYR A 402 14.49 11.55 27.06
CA TYR A 402 14.47 12.96 26.68
C TYR A 402 13.20 13.38 25.93
N HIS A 403 12.60 12.51 25.11
CA HIS A 403 11.42 12.87 24.31
C HIS A 403 10.09 12.46 24.95
N ASN A 404 10.11 11.87 26.14
CA ASN A 404 8.87 11.62 26.84
C ASN A 404 8.22 12.90 27.33
N ASN A 405 6.90 12.86 27.42
CA ASN A 405 6.10 13.94 27.96
C ASN A 405 5.35 13.43 29.19
N PRO A 406 5.57 14.00 30.40
CA PRO A 406 4.88 13.61 31.63
C PRO A 406 3.34 13.65 31.58
N LYS A 407 2.77 14.36 30.59
CA LYS A 407 1.31 14.43 30.37
C LYS A 407 0.77 13.32 29.46
N LEU A 408 1.65 12.56 28.83
CA LEU A 408 1.33 11.56 27.81
C LEU A 408 1.73 10.17 28.33
N LYS A 409 0.89 9.17 28.12
CA LYS A 409 1.19 7.80 28.57
C LYS A 409 2.14 7.14 27.60
N ALA A 410 3.23 6.58 28.11
CA ALA A 410 4.23 5.91 27.29
C ALA A 410 4.31 4.41 27.57
N PHE A 411 4.43 3.62 26.50
CA PHE A 411 4.80 2.21 26.55
C PHE A 411 6.23 2.05 26.02
N VAL A 412 7.09 1.39 26.80
CA VAL A 412 8.48 1.11 26.42
C VAL A 412 8.70 -0.39 26.34
N VAL A 413 9.16 -0.88 25.20
CA VAL A 413 9.57 -2.27 25.02
C VAL A 413 11.01 -2.32 24.54
N PHE A 414 11.85 -3.14 25.17
CA PHE A 414 13.28 -3.26 24.82
C PHE A 414 13.72 -4.71 25.00
N ASP A 415 14.21 -5.34 23.92
CA ASP A 415 14.78 -6.68 23.96
C ASP A 415 16.30 -6.60 24.24
N GLU A 416 16.78 -7.40 25.18
CA GLU A 416 18.19 -7.61 25.52
C GLU A 416 18.97 -6.32 25.81
N ILE A 417 18.49 -5.53 26.77
CA ILE A 417 19.05 -4.21 27.09
C ILE A 417 20.59 -4.20 27.22
N PHE A 418 21.26 -3.38 26.39
CA PHE A 418 22.70 -3.11 26.39
C PHE A 418 23.59 -4.37 26.34
N HIS A 419 23.14 -5.40 25.60
CA HIS A 419 23.86 -6.65 25.44
C HIS A 419 25.11 -6.55 24.55
N SER A 420 25.23 -5.46 23.79
CA SER A 420 26.24 -5.31 22.72
C SER A 420 27.62 -4.82 23.19
N THR A 421 27.82 -4.65 24.51
CA THR A 421 29.06 -4.15 25.11
C THR A 421 29.60 -5.07 26.22
N ASN A 422 30.75 -4.71 26.80
CA ASN A 422 31.35 -5.46 27.90
C ASN A 422 30.38 -5.53 29.11
N PRO A 423 30.25 -6.69 29.78
CA PRO A 423 29.25 -6.87 30.84
C PRO A 423 29.27 -5.81 31.95
N PRO A 424 30.44 -5.36 32.49
CA PRO A 424 30.47 -4.32 33.51
C PRO A 424 29.90 -2.98 33.03
N ASP A 425 30.14 -2.63 31.77
CA ASP A 425 29.65 -1.38 31.17
C ASP A 425 28.16 -1.49 30.82
N GLY A 426 27.73 -2.65 30.33
CA GLY A 426 26.32 -2.97 30.07
C GLY A 426 25.47 -2.90 31.35
N ILE A 427 25.94 -3.47 32.46
CA ILE A 427 25.25 -3.41 33.77
C ILE A 427 25.14 -1.97 34.27
N LYS A 428 26.25 -1.24 34.32
CA LYS A 428 26.27 0.17 34.79
C LYS A 428 25.32 1.05 33.95
N THR A 429 25.32 0.83 32.66
CA THR A 429 24.49 1.61 31.72
C THR A 429 23.02 1.26 31.87
N SER A 430 22.69 -0.04 31.99
CA SER A 430 21.34 -0.53 32.26
C SER A 430 20.78 0.09 33.54
N GLN A 431 21.53 0.05 34.63
CA GLN A 431 21.10 0.63 35.92
C GLN A 431 20.81 2.13 35.80
N ARG A 432 21.67 2.90 35.12
CA ARG A 432 21.47 4.35 34.92
C ARG A 432 20.19 4.65 34.14
N PHE A 433 19.93 3.89 33.08
CA PHE A 433 18.73 4.04 32.28
C PHE A 433 17.47 3.61 33.05
N LEU A 434 17.49 2.39 33.61
CA LEU A 434 16.35 1.79 34.31
C LEU A 434 15.94 2.60 35.54
N ASN A 435 16.89 3.08 36.35
CA ASN A 435 16.58 3.92 37.52
C ASN A 435 15.83 5.21 37.13
N LYS A 436 16.15 5.80 35.98
CA LYS A 436 15.40 6.96 35.47
C LYS A 436 14.05 6.53 34.91
N LEU A 437 14.02 5.50 34.07
CA LEU A 437 12.80 4.98 33.45
C LEU A 437 11.74 4.63 34.51
N TRP A 438 12.12 3.92 35.57
CA TRP A 438 11.23 3.47 36.64
C TRP A 438 10.74 4.57 37.57
N SER A 439 11.37 5.75 37.52
CA SER A 439 10.91 6.91 38.31
C SER A 439 9.74 7.65 37.65
N TYR A 440 9.43 7.35 36.38
CA TYR A 440 8.32 7.96 35.64
C TYR A 440 7.02 7.18 35.82
N ASN A 441 6.02 7.82 36.43
CA ASN A 441 4.70 7.24 36.67
C ASN A 441 3.80 7.18 35.41
N HIS A 442 4.05 8.04 34.42
CA HIS A 442 3.36 8.07 33.13
C HIS A 442 3.88 7.02 32.14
N MET A 443 4.85 6.20 32.54
CA MET A 443 5.44 5.17 31.70
C MET A 443 5.16 3.78 32.23
N CYS A 444 5.00 2.82 31.32
CA CYS A 444 5.13 1.41 31.62
C CYS A 444 6.18 0.78 30.69
N SER A 445 6.80 -0.31 31.13
CA SER A 445 7.87 -0.93 30.36
C SER A 445 7.94 -2.44 30.48
N ILE A 446 8.31 -3.12 29.39
CA ILE A 446 8.74 -4.52 29.41
C ILE A 446 10.15 -4.58 28.83
N ILE A 447 11.12 -4.86 29.68
CA ILE A 447 12.53 -4.89 29.31
C ILE A 447 13.04 -6.30 29.50
N SER A 448 13.55 -6.92 28.43
CA SER A 448 14.19 -8.24 28.55
C SER A 448 15.68 -8.11 28.84
N THR A 449 16.20 -9.05 29.61
CA THR A 449 17.63 -9.14 29.90
C THR A 449 18.04 -10.58 30.20
N HIS A 450 19.25 -10.93 29.80
CA HIS A 450 19.92 -12.17 30.19
C HIS A 450 20.89 -11.96 31.37
N VAL A 451 21.01 -10.72 31.86
CA VAL A 451 21.96 -10.36 32.92
C VAL A 451 21.25 -10.42 34.28
N PHE A 452 21.50 -11.50 35.03
CA PHE A 452 20.85 -11.74 36.32
C PHE A 452 21.13 -10.65 37.35
N ASP A 453 22.31 -10.05 37.35
CA ASP A 453 22.67 -8.96 38.27
C ASP A 453 21.69 -7.78 38.18
N ILE A 454 21.19 -7.45 36.99
CA ILE A 454 20.21 -6.37 36.79
C ILE A 454 18.87 -6.74 37.44
N ILE A 455 18.47 -8.01 37.32
CA ILE A 455 17.20 -8.51 37.86
C ILE A 455 17.27 -8.62 39.39
N GLU A 456 18.38 -9.13 39.92
CA GLU A 456 18.58 -9.30 41.36
C GLU A 456 18.69 -7.96 42.08
N GLN A 457 19.31 -6.96 41.45
CA GLN A 457 19.44 -5.60 42.01
C GLN A 457 18.23 -4.70 41.75
N SER A 458 17.22 -5.18 41.01
CA SER A 458 16.01 -4.40 40.76
C SER A 458 15.15 -4.24 42.02
N PRO A 459 14.53 -3.06 42.24
CA PRO A 459 13.64 -2.82 43.36
C PRO A 459 12.44 -3.79 43.43
N GLU A 460 11.91 -4.02 44.62
CA GLU A 460 10.78 -4.97 44.84
C GLU A 460 9.50 -4.60 44.08
N TYR A 461 9.28 -3.31 43.80
CA TYR A 461 8.10 -2.86 43.05
C TYR A 461 8.19 -3.15 41.54
N ILE A 462 9.35 -3.59 41.03
CA ILE A 462 9.53 -4.03 39.65
C ILE A 462 9.11 -5.50 39.54
N LYS A 463 8.13 -5.78 38.67
CA LYS A 463 7.68 -7.15 38.46
C LYS A 463 8.70 -7.94 37.64
N LYS A 464 9.00 -9.14 38.12
CA LYS A 464 9.93 -10.09 37.48
C LYS A 464 9.10 -11.17 36.81
N ILE A 465 9.25 -11.29 35.50
CA ILE A 465 8.57 -12.29 34.70
C ILE A 465 9.59 -13.09 33.90
N CYS A 466 9.23 -14.32 33.55
CA CYS A 466 10.09 -15.17 32.75
C CYS A 466 9.30 -16.07 31.80
N VAL A 467 9.96 -16.47 30.72
CA VAL A 467 9.56 -17.68 30.01
C VAL A 467 10.24 -18.85 30.70
N LYS A 468 9.45 -19.76 31.28
CA LYS A 468 9.96 -20.95 31.94
C LYS A 468 10.54 -21.94 30.95
N ALA A 469 11.64 -22.55 31.38
CA ALA A 469 12.20 -23.72 30.76
C ALA A 469 12.55 -24.73 31.85
N ILE A 470 12.30 -26.00 31.56
CA ILE A 470 12.57 -27.12 32.47
C ILE A 470 13.70 -27.93 31.85
N LYS A 471 14.75 -28.18 32.64
CA LYS A 471 15.83 -29.09 32.26
C LYS A 471 15.40 -30.53 32.55
N GLU A 472 15.13 -31.29 31.51
CA GLU A 472 14.84 -32.72 31.55
C GLU A 472 16.10 -33.48 31.06
N GLY A 473 16.98 -33.83 32.00
CA GLY A 473 18.27 -34.45 31.72
C GLY A 473 19.19 -33.54 30.89
N ASP A 474 19.53 -33.99 29.68
CA ASP A 474 20.34 -33.26 28.71
C ASP A 474 19.52 -32.35 27.77
N THR A 475 18.19 -32.35 27.92
CA THR A 475 17.29 -31.59 27.06
C THR A 475 16.60 -30.47 27.81
N LEU A 476 16.49 -29.31 27.17
CA LEU A 476 15.76 -28.16 27.70
C LEU A 476 14.38 -28.09 27.05
N LYS A 477 13.31 -28.19 27.84
CA LYS A 477 11.93 -28.08 27.37
C LYS A 477 11.41 -26.68 27.68
N TYR A 478 10.93 -25.98 26.66
CA TYR A 478 10.39 -24.63 26.79
C TYR A 478 8.87 -24.69 27.01
N GLU A 479 8.36 -23.91 27.97
CA GLU A 479 6.93 -23.82 28.20
C GLU A 479 6.24 -22.76 27.33
N TYR A 480 7.04 -21.86 26.73
CA TYR A 480 6.61 -20.81 25.79
C TYR A 480 5.53 -19.82 26.28
N HIS A 481 5.13 -19.89 27.56
CA HIS A 481 4.24 -18.92 28.20
C HIS A 481 4.96 -18.12 29.29
N ILE A 482 4.49 -16.91 29.53
CA ILE A 482 4.99 -16.04 30.60
C ILE A 482 4.47 -16.52 31.95
N SER A 483 5.38 -16.53 32.92
CA SER A 483 5.09 -16.80 34.33
C SER A 483 5.83 -15.80 35.22
N GLU A 484 5.35 -15.63 36.44
CA GLU A 484 6.04 -14.80 37.44
C GLU A 484 7.32 -15.49 37.92
N GLY A 485 8.36 -14.68 38.16
CA GLY A 485 9.65 -15.12 38.66
C GLY A 485 10.82 -14.90 37.69
N ILE A 486 11.91 -15.61 37.95
CA ILE A 486 13.16 -15.53 37.19
C ILE A 486 13.50 -16.93 36.67
N CYS A 487 13.78 -17.07 35.38
CA CYS A 487 14.28 -18.32 34.82
C CYS A 487 15.80 -18.23 34.66
N LYS A 488 16.55 -19.04 35.43
CA LYS A 488 18.02 -19.08 35.40
C LYS A 488 18.60 -20.10 34.40
N GLU A 489 17.75 -20.90 33.77
CA GLU A 489 18.17 -21.91 32.80
C GLU A 489 18.76 -21.29 31.53
N SER A 490 19.85 -21.89 31.03
CA SER A 490 20.53 -21.49 29.80
C SER A 490 20.29 -22.51 28.69
N SER A 491 20.04 -22.02 27.47
CA SER A 491 19.84 -22.84 26.27
C SER A 491 21.12 -23.13 25.49
N VAL A 492 22.27 -22.58 25.90
CA VAL A 492 23.51 -22.62 25.12
C VAL A 492 23.95 -24.05 24.83
N GLU A 493 24.00 -24.92 25.84
CA GLU A 493 24.41 -26.33 25.67
C GLU A 493 23.51 -27.09 24.68
N LYS A 494 22.20 -26.86 24.76
CA LYS A 494 21.22 -27.48 23.84
C LYS A 494 21.42 -27.00 22.40
N ILE A 495 21.62 -25.70 22.20
CA ILE A 495 21.84 -25.11 20.87
C ILE A 495 23.16 -25.64 20.30
N TRP A 496 24.21 -25.69 21.12
CA TRP A 496 25.51 -26.21 20.72
C TRP A 496 25.43 -27.67 20.27
N LYS A 497 24.85 -28.56 21.09
CA LYS A 497 24.65 -29.97 20.72
C LYS A 497 23.86 -30.12 19.42
N LYS A 498 22.77 -29.36 19.27
CA LYS A 498 21.92 -29.43 18.08
C LYS A 498 22.65 -29.06 16.79
N GLU A 499 23.44 -27.98 16.80
CA GLU A 499 24.06 -27.42 15.59
C GLU A 499 25.47 -27.99 15.32
N TRP A 500 26.20 -28.41 16.36
CA TRP A 500 27.57 -28.90 16.27
C TRP A 500 27.67 -30.43 16.24
N ASP A 501 26.87 -31.14 17.04
CA ASP A 501 26.90 -32.61 17.02
C ASP A 501 26.24 -33.15 15.74
N SER A 502 25.36 -32.37 15.09
CA SER A 502 24.84 -32.67 13.75
C SER A 502 25.90 -32.66 12.65
N ILE A 503 27.00 -31.92 12.85
CA ILE A 503 28.15 -31.88 11.92
C ILE A 503 29.06 -33.10 12.14
N SER A 504 29.07 -33.66 13.35
CA SER A 504 29.90 -34.82 13.72
C SER A 504 29.35 -36.16 13.20
N ALA A 505 28.12 -36.16 12.67
CA ALA A 505 27.40 -37.33 12.17
C ALA A 505 27.35 -37.42 10.63
N VAL A 506 28.03 -36.50 9.93
CA VAL A 506 28.28 -36.49 8.46
C VAL A 506 29.76 -36.69 8.22
#